data_AF-A0AAI9GM47-F1
#
_entry.id   AF-A0AAI9GM47-F1
#
_cell.length_a   1.000
_cell.length_b   1.000
_cell.length_c   1.000
_cell.angle_alpha   90.00
_cell.angle_beta   90.00
_cell.angle_gamma   90.00
#
_symmetry.space_group_name_H-M   'P 1'
#
loop_
_entity.id
_entity.type
_entity.pdbx_description
1 polymer ?
#
loop_
_entity_poly.entity_id
_entity_poly.type
_entity_poly.pdbx_seq_one_letter_code
_entity_poly.pdbx_strand_id
1 'polypeptide(L)'
;MLFIARGIKKVCLAGFAIVLATSASWAFTYTIDSNPQGAVVINVITKERMGLTPIKVDIPDTQEGKTFGILYKDYRNVALMIYKPAPTAERAFTNSPPVVVTSALPGEYPLSVNIDEVRDKVVVDLRPVMSQPVTLQ
;
A
#
# COMPACT_ATOMS: atom_id res chain seq x y z
N MET A 1 48.07 47.82 -35.14
CA MET A 1 46.75 47.63 -35.78
C MET A 1 46.29 46.20 -35.56
N LEU A 2 45.07 46.08 -35.10
CA LEU A 2 44.26 44.90 -34.79
C LEU A 2 44.19 43.89 -35.95
N PHE A 3 44.38 42.59 -35.70
CA PHE A 3 43.60 41.51 -36.31
C PHE A 3 43.64 40.25 -35.43
N ILE A 4 42.43 39.83 -35.02
CA ILE A 4 42.09 38.70 -34.15
C ILE A 4 41.99 37.43 -35.01
N ALA A 5 42.57 36.32 -34.56
CA ALA A 5 41.95 34.98 -34.57
C ALA A 5 42.98 33.89 -34.19
N ARG A 6 42.73 33.17 -33.08
CA ARG A 6 42.56 31.70 -33.07
C ARG A 6 42.56 31.13 -31.65
N GLY A 7 41.42 30.56 -31.27
CA GLY A 7 41.38 29.23 -30.68
C GLY A 7 41.52 29.11 -29.17
N ILE A 8 40.50 29.52 -28.42
CA ILE A 8 40.24 28.91 -27.11
C ILE A 8 39.07 27.94 -27.31
N LYS A 9 39.38 26.64 -27.35
CA LYS A 9 38.39 25.57 -27.38
C LYS A 9 37.51 25.71 -26.13
N LYS A 10 36.26 26.15 -26.30
CA LYS A 10 35.23 26.02 -25.28
C LYS A 10 34.96 24.53 -25.10
N VAL A 11 35.50 23.98 -24.01
CA VAL A 11 35.03 22.70 -23.47
C VAL A 11 33.61 22.94 -22.99
N CYS A 12 32.62 22.58 -23.80
CA CYS A 12 31.24 22.44 -23.33
C CYS A 12 31.21 21.22 -22.42
N LEU A 13 31.39 21.45 -21.12
CA LEU A 13 31.00 20.49 -20.10
C LEU A 13 29.47 20.35 -20.20
N ALA A 14 28.99 19.29 -20.83
CA ALA A 14 27.59 18.91 -20.73
C ALA A 14 27.34 18.48 -19.28
N GLY A 15 26.89 19.41 -18.46
CA GLY A 15 26.37 19.11 -17.13
C GLY A 15 25.11 18.27 -17.29
N PHE A 16 25.28 16.96 -17.23
CA PHE A 16 24.16 16.02 -17.14
C PHE A 16 23.56 16.19 -15.74
N ALA A 17 22.65 17.16 -15.61
CA ALA A 17 21.84 17.31 -14.42
C ALA A 17 20.96 16.06 -14.32
N ILE A 18 21.34 15.14 -13.44
CA ILE A 18 20.45 14.08 -12.96
C ILE A 18 19.35 14.82 -12.21
N VAL A 19 18.25 15.12 -12.91
CA VAL A 19 17.00 15.51 -12.26
C VAL A 19 16.57 14.27 -11.50
N LEU A 20 16.89 14.21 -10.21
CA LEU A 20 16.12 13.40 -9.27
C LEU A 20 14.70 13.94 -9.36
N ALA A 21 13.91 13.35 -10.25
CA ALA A 21 12.47 13.50 -10.21
C ALA A 21 12.04 12.86 -8.90
N THR A 22 11.95 13.66 -7.84
CA THR A 22 11.14 13.31 -6.68
C THR A 22 9.73 13.24 -7.22
N SER A 23 9.30 12.06 -7.63
CA SER A 23 7.89 11.80 -7.85
C SER A 23 7.20 12.23 -6.56
N ALA A 24 6.36 13.25 -6.65
CA ALA A 24 5.44 13.55 -5.57
C ALA A 24 4.64 12.26 -5.37
N SER A 25 4.99 11.48 -4.35
CA SER A 25 4.28 10.27 -4.02
C SER A 25 2.97 10.71 -3.42
N TRP A 26 1.97 10.95 -4.27
CA TRP A 26 0.61 11.11 -3.81
C TRP A 26 0.25 9.81 -3.08
N ALA A 27 -0.12 9.93 -1.81
CA ALA A 27 -0.58 8.82 -1.01
C ALA A 27 -1.99 9.16 -0.52
N PHE A 28 -2.89 8.18 -0.53
CA PHE A 28 -4.22 8.32 0.03
C PHE A 28 -4.28 7.53 1.34
N THR A 29 -5.07 8.05 2.28
CA THR A 29 -5.25 7.42 3.59
C THR A 29 -6.41 6.44 3.51
N TYR A 30 -6.21 5.24 4.04
CA TYR A 30 -7.23 4.20 4.10
C TYR A 30 -7.26 3.55 5.48
N THR A 31 -8.43 3.16 5.95
CA THR A 31 -8.62 2.60 7.29
C THR A 31 -8.71 1.08 7.21
N ILE A 32 -7.81 0.38 7.88
CA ILE A 32 -7.84 -1.08 8.05
C ILE A 32 -8.42 -1.38 9.43
N ASP A 33 -9.54 -2.11 9.44
CA ASP A 33 -10.20 -2.61 10.64
C ASP A 33 -10.31 -4.14 10.56
N SER A 34 -10.41 -4.78 11.72
CA SER A 34 -10.58 -6.23 11.80
C SER A 34 -11.66 -6.58 12.79
N ASN A 35 -12.23 -7.76 12.61
CA ASN A 35 -13.17 -8.35 13.55
C ASN A 35 -12.68 -9.76 13.92
N PRO A 36 -12.26 -9.98 15.18
CA PRO A 36 -12.22 -9.02 16.30
C PRO A 36 -11.19 -7.89 16.12
N GLN A 37 -11.41 -6.78 16.82
CA GLN A 37 -10.51 -5.61 16.80
C GLN A 37 -9.22 -5.88 17.60
N GLY A 38 -8.18 -5.08 17.34
CA GLY A 38 -6.88 -5.21 18.00
C GLY A 38 -5.91 -6.16 17.28
N ALA A 39 -6.16 -6.48 16.01
CA ALA A 39 -5.21 -7.21 15.17
C ALA A 39 -3.98 -6.35 14.86
N VAL A 40 -2.80 -6.96 14.91
CA VAL A 40 -1.55 -6.34 14.52
C VAL A 40 -1.52 -6.23 13.01
N VAL A 41 -1.30 -5.01 12.52
CA VAL A 41 -1.09 -4.73 11.10
C VAL A 41 0.39 -4.54 10.85
N ILE A 42 0.94 -5.30 9.91
CA ILE A 42 2.32 -5.20 9.45
C ILE A 42 2.35 -4.90 7.95
N ASN A 43 3.35 -4.16 7.48
CA ASN A 43 3.66 -4.12 6.06
C ASN A 43 4.39 -5.43 5.70
N VAL A 44 3.84 -6.21 4.76
CA VAL A 44 4.38 -7.54 4.43
C VAL A 44 5.74 -7.43 3.73
N ILE A 45 5.96 -6.34 2.98
CA ILE A 45 7.19 -6.11 2.21
C ILE A 45 8.29 -5.57 3.12
N THR A 46 8.02 -4.47 3.85
CA THR A 46 9.03 -3.84 4.71
C THR A 46 9.19 -4.52 6.07
N LYS A 47 8.31 -5.45 6.43
CA LYS A 47 8.22 -6.11 7.75
C LYS A 47 8.00 -5.14 8.92
N GLU A 48 7.66 -3.90 8.63
CA GLU A 48 7.40 -2.87 9.62
C GLU A 48 6.03 -3.07 10.27
N ARG A 49 5.97 -2.94 11.60
CA ARG A 49 4.70 -2.96 12.33
C ARG A 49 4.04 -1.59 12.21
N MET A 50 2.89 -1.56 11.55
CA MET A 50 2.10 -0.33 11.36
C MET A 50 1.34 0.04 12.64
N GLY A 51 0.77 -0.95 13.34
CA GLY A 51 0.02 -0.73 14.59
C GLY A 51 -1.03 -1.81 14.87
N LEU A 52 -2.13 -1.42 15.51
CA LEU A 52 -3.28 -2.29 15.84
C LEU A 52 -4.54 -1.78 15.14
N THR A 53 -5.44 -2.68 14.71
CA THR A 53 -6.74 -2.30 14.14
C THR A 53 -7.68 -1.72 15.21
N PRO A 54 -8.51 -0.70 14.87
CA PRO A 54 -8.54 0.02 13.59
C PRO A 54 -7.35 0.99 13.42
N ILE A 55 -6.73 0.99 12.24
CA ILE A 55 -5.57 1.84 11.91
C ILE A 55 -5.75 2.55 10.56
N LYS A 56 -5.30 3.80 10.49
CA LYS A 56 -5.17 4.55 9.23
C LYS A 56 -3.78 4.32 8.64
N VAL A 57 -3.73 3.98 7.37
CA VAL A 57 -2.49 3.73 6.63
C VAL A 57 -2.45 4.57 5.37
N ASP A 58 -1.27 5.09 5.06
CA ASP A 58 -1.04 5.79 3.81
C ASP A 58 -0.58 4.81 2.74
N ILE A 59 -1.29 4.83 1.62
CA ILE A 59 -1.12 3.95 0.47
C ILE A 59 -0.70 4.81 -0.71
N PRO A 60 0.38 4.45 -1.41
CA PRO A 60 0.79 5.19 -2.60
C PRO A 60 -0.30 5.13 -3.66
N ASP A 61 -0.50 6.24 -4.38
CA ASP A 61 -1.36 6.38 -5.55
C ASP A 61 -0.68 5.73 -6.78
N THR A 62 -0.31 4.45 -6.63
CA THR A 62 0.35 3.62 -7.63
C THR A 62 -0.36 2.28 -7.77
N GLN A 63 -0.16 1.61 -8.90
CA GLN A 63 -0.71 0.27 -9.15
C GLN A 63 -0.07 -0.81 -8.27
N GLU A 64 1.12 -0.54 -7.72
CA GLU A 64 1.81 -1.46 -6.82
C GLU A 64 1.10 -1.53 -5.45
N GLY A 65 0.45 -0.43 -5.05
CA GLY A 65 -0.26 -0.32 -3.78
C GLY A 65 0.61 -0.65 -2.56
N LYS A 66 -0.02 -1.21 -1.53
CA LYS A 66 0.65 -1.68 -0.32
C LYS A 66 0.00 -2.96 0.19
N THR A 67 0.84 -3.92 0.57
CA THR A 67 0.40 -5.20 1.12
C THR A 67 0.59 -5.23 2.63
N PHE A 68 -0.49 -5.52 3.34
CA PHE A 68 -0.58 -5.58 4.79
C PHE A 68 -0.84 -7.00 5.26
N GLY A 69 -0.15 -7.42 6.31
CA GLY A 69 -0.45 -8.63 7.05
C GLY A 69 -1.27 -8.26 8.28
N ILE A 70 -2.35 -8.98 8.51
CA ILE A 70 -3.21 -8.86 9.68
C ILE A 70 -3.00 -10.11 10.53
N LEU A 71 -2.46 -9.92 11.72
CA LEU A 71 -2.14 -11.00 12.66
C LEU A 71 -2.91 -10.77 13.96
N TYR A 72 -3.61 -11.78 14.42
CA TYR A 72 -4.30 -11.73 15.71
C TYR A 72 -4.16 -13.05 16.42
N LYS A 73 -3.97 -12.99 17.75
CA LYS A 73 -3.73 -14.18 18.57
C LYS A 73 -4.93 -15.12 18.45
N ASP A 74 -4.70 -16.41 18.25
CA ASP A 74 -5.73 -17.45 18.13
C ASP A 74 -6.60 -17.33 16.86
N TYR A 75 -6.18 -16.51 15.89
CA TYR A 75 -6.83 -16.32 14.59
C TYR A 75 -5.84 -16.53 13.45
N ARG A 76 -6.35 -16.85 12.26
CA ARG A 76 -5.54 -17.06 11.06
C ARG A 76 -4.96 -15.75 10.58
N ASN A 77 -3.72 -15.81 10.12
CA ASN A 77 -3.07 -14.67 9.52
C ASN A 77 -3.68 -14.43 8.14
N VAL A 78 -3.92 -13.17 7.81
CA VAL A 78 -4.49 -12.78 6.52
C VAL A 78 -3.60 -11.72 5.90
N ALA A 79 -3.43 -11.73 4.58
CA ALA A 79 -2.82 -10.62 3.87
C ALA A 79 -3.82 -9.87 2.99
N LEU A 80 -3.63 -8.57 2.92
CA LEU A 80 -4.51 -7.58 2.33
C LEU A 80 -3.67 -6.65 1.46
N MET A 81 -3.91 -6.65 0.16
CA MET A 81 -3.30 -5.69 -0.76
C MET A 81 -4.30 -4.60 -1.07
N ILE A 82 -3.91 -3.34 -0.87
CA ILE A 82 -4.73 -2.18 -1.22
C ILE A 82 -3.95 -1.37 -2.24
N TYR A 83 -4.54 -1.15 -3.40
CA TYR A 83 -3.91 -0.41 -4.51
C TYR A 83 -4.96 0.41 -5.24
N LYS A 84 -4.52 1.41 -5.99
CA LYS A 84 -5.39 2.12 -6.91
C LYS A 84 -5.11 1.64 -8.33
N PRO A 85 -6.09 1.05 -9.02
CA PRO A 85 -5.87 0.55 -10.37
C PRO A 85 -5.63 1.73 -11.34
N ALA A 86 -4.92 1.45 -12.43
CA ALA A 86 -4.72 2.43 -13.48
C ALA A 86 -6.06 2.93 -14.02
N PRO A 87 -6.17 4.22 -14.38
CA PRO A 87 -7.30 4.68 -15.18
C PRO A 87 -7.33 3.93 -16.51
N THR A 88 -8.33 3.10 -16.74
CA THR A 88 -8.57 2.43 -18.02
C THR A 88 -9.59 3.20 -18.85
N ALA A 89 -9.53 3.02 -20.17
CA ALA A 89 -10.52 3.61 -21.09
C ALA A 89 -11.96 3.14 -20.77
N GLU A 90 -12.11 1.91 -20.30
CA GLU A 90 -13.40 1.33 -19.85
C GLU A 90 -13.98 2.03 -18.61
N ARG A 91 -13.13 2.67 -17.81
CA ARG A 91 -13.54 3.50 -16.65
C ARG A 91 -13.45 5.00 -16.95
N ALA A 92 -13.50 5.37 -18.23
CA ALA A 92 -13.50 6.76 -18.70
C ALA A 92 -12.32 7.60 -18.18
N PHE A 93 -11.17 6.97 -17.90
CA PHE A 93 -10.00 7.61 -17.31
C PHE A 93 -10.26 8.30 -15.95
N THR A 94 -11.34 7.94 -15.26
CA THR A 94 -11.63 8.47 -13.93
C THR A 94 -10.69 7.87 -12.90
N ASN A 95 -10.35 8.64 -11.86
CA ASN A 95 -9.64 8.12 -10.69
C ASN A 95 -10.48 6.99 -10.09
N SER A 96 -10.05 5.75 -10.32
CA SER A 96 -10.75 4.58 -9.78
C SER A 96 -10.66 4.57 -8.26
N PRO A 97 -11.72 4.15 -7.54
CA PRO A 97 -11.64 3.96 -6.10
C PRO A 97 -10.55 2.92 -5.79
N PRO A 98 -9.93 3.01 -4.60
CA PRO A 98 -8.94 2.03 -4.18
C PRO A 98 -9.55 0.64 -4.15
N VAL A 99 -8.88 -0.30 -4.81
CA VAL A 99 -9.29 -1.71 -4.85
C VAL A 99 -8.54 -2.45 -3.76
N VAL A 100 -9.30 -3.20 -2.96
CA VAL A 100 -8.77 -4.06 -1.91
C VAL A 100 -8.81 -5.51 -2.42
N VAL A 101 -7.64 -6.12 -2.61
CA VAL A 101 -7.50 -7.54 -2.95
C VAL A 101 -6.92 -8.28 -1.77
N THR A 102 -7.65 -9.24 -1.23
CA THR A 102 -7.18 -10.06 -0.12
C THR A 102 -6.45 -11.26 -0.69
N SER A 103 -5.11 -11.25 -0.67
CA SER A 103 -4.35 -12.47 -0.88
C SER A 103 -4.21 -13.17 0.47
N ALA A 104 -5.07 -14.14 0.74
CA ALA A 104 -4.77 -15.17 1.72
C ALA A 104 -3.35 -15.70 1.50
N LEU A 105 -2.57 -15.92 2.57
CA LEU A 105 -1.45 -16.86 2.44
C LEU A 105 -2.03 -18.19 1.91
N PRO A 106 -1.30 -18.99 1.11
CA PRO A 106 -1.85 -20.22 0.54
C PRO A 106 -2.50 -21.10 1.62
N GLY A 107 -3.84 -21.20 1.62
CA GLY A 107 -4.63 -21.94 2.60
C GLY A 107 -5.23 -21.14 3.78
N GLU A 108 -4.99 -19.83 3.90
CA GLU A 108 -5.46 -19.00 5.02
C GLU A 108 -6.34 -17.82 4.57
N TYR A 109 -7.65 -18.06 4.46
CA TYR A 109 -8.62 -17.05 4.05
C TYR A 109 -9.33 -16.40 5.24
N PRO A 110 -9.61 -15.08 5.18
CA PRO A 110 -10.54 -14.44 6.10
C PRO A 110 -11.95 -15.06 5.97
N LEU A 111 -12.81 -14.83 6.96
CA LEU A 111 -14.22 -15.21 6.89
C LEU A 111 -14.98 -14.33 5.89
N SER A 112 -14.69 -13.04 5.90
CA SER A 112 -15.31 -12.04 5.03
C SER A 112 -14.46 -10.78 5.00
N VAL A 113 -14.55 -10.02 3.92
CA VAL A 113 -13.92 -8.71 3.77
C VAL A 113 -14.99 -7.75 3.28
N ASN A 114 -15.29 -6.76 4.11
CA ASN A 114 -16.27 -5.72 3.80
C ASN A 114 -15.54 -4.41 3.47
N ILE A 115 -15.84 -3.84 2.32
CA ILE A 115 -15.23 -2.61 1.81
C ILE A 115 -16.28 -1.51 1.88
N ASP A 116 -16.01 -0.50 2.70
CA ASP A 116 -16.78 0.74 2.77
C ASP A 116 -16.02 1.82 1.97
N GLU A 117 -16.35 1.90 0.68
CA GLU A 117 -15.76 2.87 -0.26
C GLU A 117 -16.11 4.32 0.10
N VAL A 118 -17.21 4.56 0.83
CA VAL A 118 -17.63 5.91 1.23
C VAL A 118 -16.77 6.43 2.37
N ARG A 119 -16.28 5.53 3.23
CA ARG A 119 -15.46 5.87 4.41
C ARG A 119 -13.99 5.49 4.27
N ASP A 120 -13.56 5.10 3.07
CA ASP A 120 -12.21 4.61 2.79
C ASP A 120 -11.77 3.57 3.84
N LYS A 121 -12.63 2.58 4.09
CA LYS A 121 -12.45 1.61 5.18
C LYS A 121 -12.62 0.18 4.66
N VAL A 122 -11.78 -0.71 5.15
CA VAL A 122 -11.96 -2.15 5.02
C VAL A 122 -12.10 -2.79 6.40
N VAL A 123 -13.06 -3.69 6.54
CA VAL A 123 -13.25 -4.55 7.70
C VAL A 123 -12.96 -5.98 7.30
N VAL A 124 -11.97 -6.59 7.94
CA VAL A 124 -11.60 -7.99 7.70
C VAL A 124 -12.09 -8.86 8.86
N ASP A 125 -13.05 -9.74 8.58
CA ASP A 125 -13.52 -10.74 9.54
C ASP A 125 -12.51 -11.90 9.58
N LEU A 126 -11.80 -12.04 10.70
CA LEU A 126 -10.75 -13.03 10.86
C LEU A 126 -11.33 -14.39 11.23
N ARG A 127 -10.72 -15.46 10.70
CA ARG A 127 -11.10 -16.84 11.05
C ARG A 127 -10.34 -17.30 12.30
N PRO A 128 -11.00 -17.77 13.37
CA PRO A 128 -10.33 -18.38 14.51
C PRO A 128 -9.53 -19.63 14.09
N VAL A 129 -8.38 -19.84 14.71
CA VAL A 129 -7.65 -21.12 14.64
C VAL A 129 -8.18 -21.98 15.77
N MET A 130 -9.06 -22.94 15.45
CA MET A 130 -9.53 -23.90 16.45
C MET A 130 -8.39 -24.86 16.82
N SER A 131 -7.54 -24.46 17.76
CA SER A 131 -6.53 -25.33 18.38
C SER A 131 -6.44 -25.21 19.90
N GLN A 132 -7.24 -24.34 20.54
CA GLN A 132 -7.31 -24.26 22.00
C GLN A 132 -8.76 -24.25 22.51
N PRO A 133 -9.07 -25.00 23.59
CA PRO A 133 -10.37 -24.94 24.23
C PRO A 133 -10.61 -23.54 24.81
N VAL A 134 -11.79 -22.99 24.54
CA VAL A 134 -12.26 -21.74 25.17
C VAL A 134 -12.34 -21.99 26.67
N THR A 135 -11.44 -21.39 27.44
CA THR A 135 -11.57 -21.36 28.91
C THR A 135 -12.52 -20.23 29.26
N LEU A 136 -13.80 -20.56 29.48
CA LEU A 136 -14.73 -19.65 30.15
C LEU A 136 -14.32 -19.61 31.63
N GLN A 137 -13.89 -18.44 32.11
CA GLN A 137 -13.82 -18.14 33.55
C GLN A 137 -15.09 -17.41 33.98
#